data_AF-A0A962NHZ5-F1
#
_entry.id   AF-A0A962NHZ5-F1
#
_cell.length_a   1.000
_cell.length_b   1.000
_cell.length_c   1.000
_cell.angle_alpha   90.00
_cell.angle_beta   90.00
_cell.angle_gamma   90.00
#
_symmetry.space_group_name_H-M   'P 1'
#
loop_
_entity.id
_entity.type
_entity.pdbx_description
1 polymer ?
#
loop_
_entity_poly.entity_id
_entity_poly.type
_entity_poly.pdbx_seq_one_letter_code
_entity_poly.pdbx_strand_id
1 'polypeptide(L)'
;MSMKWMAALVAGLWSVTVLAQQGAPQRELPAMEKNKLSYALGYQIGNDMRERELDLDLDTVIRALNDGFAKRDPSIPVEDMVGQLAAMEAKLRGDAEAKFNALAAENKAKSDRFLAENRSKKGVVVLPSGIQYRVIDEGNGARPTPTSEVEVHY
;
A
#
# COMPACT_ATOMS: atom_id res chain seq x y z
N MET A 1 -33.40 -10.73 -70.44
CA MET A 1 -34.00 -9.88 -69.38
C MET A 1 -32.86 -9.36 -68.50
N SER A 2 -32.52 -8.07 -68.71
CA SER A 2 -31.75 -7.09 -67.89
C SER A 2 -30.51 -7.57 -67.08
N MET A 3 -29.34 -6.93 -67.05
CA MET A 3 -28.87 -5.62 -67.54
C MET A 3 -27.32 -5.66 -67.47
N LYS A 4 -26.62 -5.15 -68.48
CA LYS A 4 -25.19 -4.76 -68.39
C LYS A 4 -25.09 -3.28 -67.96
N TRP A 5 -23.96 -2.86 -67.38
CA TRP A 5 -23.16 -1.62 -67.60
C TRP A 5 -22.18 -1.48 -66.41
N MET A 6 -20.88 -1.77 -66.59
CA MET A 6 -19.75 -0.82 -66.78
C MET A 6 -19.39 0.02 -65.55
N ALA A 7 -18.19 -0.21 -64.97
CA ALA A 7 -17.10 0.77 -64.86
C ALA A 7 -16.01 0.28 -63.88
N ALA A 8 -14.76 0.39 -64.32
CA ALA A 8 -13.56 0.07 -63.57
C ALA A 8 -13.07 1.24 -62.71
N LEU A 9 -12.17 0.90 -61.77
CA LEU A 9 -11.11 1.72 -61.15
C LEU A 9 -11.54 2.89 -60.23
N VAL A 10 -11.13 2.84 -58.96
CA VAL A 10 -10.05 3.67 -58.39
C VAL A 10 -9.51 2.98 -57.14
N ALA A 11 -8.20 2.71 -57.14
CA ALA A 11 -7.44 2.38 -55.95
C ALA A 11 -7.36 3.61 -55.03
N GLY A 12 -7.73 3.46 -53.77
CA GLY A 12 -7.56 4.48 -52.75
C GLY A 12 -7.32 3.82 -51.40
N LEU A 13 -6.06 3.57 -51.09
CA LEU A 13 -5.59 3.25 -49.74
C LEU A 13 -6.10 4.32 -48.78
N TRP A 14 -6.93 3.93 -47.82
CA TRP A 14 -6.95 4.54 -46.51
C TRP A 14 -6.64 3.45 -45.50
N SER A 15 -5.35 3.24 -45.29
CA SER A 15 -4.84 2.47 -44.17
C SER A 15 -5.27 3.19 -42.88
N VAL A 16 -6.38 2.77 -42.30
CA VAL A 16 -6.57 2.96 -40.85
C VAL A 16 -5.56 2.02 -40.23
N THR A 17 -4.38 2.56 -39.92
CA THR A 17 -3.45 1.93 -39.00
C THR A 17 -4.19 1.86 -37.68
N VAL A 18 -4.86 0.74 -37.43
CA VAL A 18 -5.22 0.34 -36.08
C VAL A 18 -3.88 0.25 -35.37
N LEU A 19 -3.52 1.29 -34.61
CA LEU A 19 -2.57 1.13 -33.53
C LEU A 19 -3.13 -0.02 -32.72
N ALA A 20 -2.47 -1.17 -32.84
CA ALA A 20 -2.72 -2.30 -31.97
C ALA A 20 -2.63 -1.73 -30.56
N GLN A 21 -3.78 -1.57 -29.90
CA GLN A 21 -3.82 -1.67 -28.46
C GLN A 21 -3.25 -3.07 -28.21
N GLN A 22 -1.96 -3.12 -27.88
CA GLN A 22 -1.36 -4.28 -27.28
C GLN A 22 -2.13 -4.46 -25.98
N GLY A 23 -3.23 -5.22 -26.06
CA GLY A 23 -3.97 -5.66 -24.91
C GLY A 23 -2.94 -6.31 -24.01
N ALA A 24 -2.75 -5.74 -22.82
CA ALA A 24 -2.02 -6.43 -21.77
C ALA A 24 -2.54 -7.87 -21.75
N PRO A 25 -1.66 -8.90 -21.75
CA PRO A 25 -2.12 -10.27 -21.77
C PRO A 25 -3.16 -10.43 -20.67
N GLN A 26 -4.39 -10.74 -21.06
CA GLN A 26 -5.46 -11.05 -20.10
C GLN A 26 -4.94 -12.24 -19.32
N ARG A 27 -4.45 -11.95 -18.12
CA ARG A 27 -3.87 -12.95 -17.24
C ARG A 27 -5.05 -13.82 -16.81
N GLU A 28 -5.16 -15.00 -17.41
CA GLU A 28 -6.17 -15.97 -17.00
C GLU A 28 -6.02 -16.19 -15.49
N LEU A 29 -7.10 -15.95 -14.76
CA LEU A 29 -7.14 -16.22 -13.34
C LEU A 29 -6.96 -17.73 -13.15
N PRO A 30 -6.12 -18.17 -12.20
CA PRO A 30 -5.98 -19.58 -11.93
C PRO A 30 -7.33 -20.17 -11.54
N ALA A 31 -7.60 -21.40 -11.98
CA ALA A 31 -8.78 -22.13 -11.55
C ALA A 31 -8.79 -22.26 -10.01
N MET A 32 -9.97 -22.08 -9.42
CA MET A 32 -10.13 -22.20 -7.98
C MET A 32 -10.09 -23.67 -7.56
N GLU A 33 -8.95 -24.08 -7.02
CA GLU A 33 -8.78 -25.40 -6.44
C GLU A 33 -9.08 -25.38 -4.94
N LYS A 34 -10.09 -26.16 -4.52
CA LYS A 34 -10.60 -26.16 -3.14
C LYS A 34 -9.47 -26.25 -2.09
N ASN A 35 -8.58 -27.23 -2.24
CA ASN A 35 -7.51 -27.46 -1.25
C ASN A 35 -6.49 -26.31 -1.21
N LYS A 36 -6.13 -25.75 -2.37
CA LYS A 36 -5.19 -24.62 -2.45
C LYS A 36 -5.81 -23.36 -1.88
N LEU A 37 -7.08 -23.10 -2.19
CA LEU A 37 -7.83 -21.97 -1.66
C LEU A 37 -7.97 -22.07 -0.13
N SER A 38 -8.37 -23.22 0.40
CA SER A 38 -8.48 -23.44 1.85
C SER A 38 -7.15 -23.24 2.57
N TYR A 39 -6.05 -23.77 2.00
CA TYR A 39 -4.72 -23.56 2.57
C TYR A 39 -4.29 -22.10 2.51
N ALA A 40 -4.50 -21.41 1.39
CA ALA A 40 -4.14 -20.00 1.23
C ALA A 40 -4.88 -19.12 2.25
N LEU A 41 -6.18 -19.35 2.45
CA LEU A 41 -6.97 -18.62 3.44
C LEU A 41 -6.49 -18.88 4.87
N GLY A 42 -6.27 -20.16 5.23
CA GLY A 42 -5.75 -20.51 6.56
C GLY A 42 -4.36 -19.94 6.82
N TYR A 43 -3.48 -19.97 5.82
CA TYR A 43 -2.15 -19.38 5.89
C TYR A 43 -2.21 -17.87 6.10
N GLN A 44 -3.07 -17.17 5.36
CA GLN A 44 -3.28 -15.73 5.53
C GLN A 44 -3.76 -15.40 6.95
N ILE A 45 -4.78 -16.10 7.45
CA ILE A 45 -5.31 -15.90 8.81
C ILE A 45 -4.19 -16.12 9.86
N GLY A 46 -3.42 -17.20 9.73
CA GLY A 46 -2.31 -17.49 10.65
C GLY A 46 -1.20 -16.44 10.59
N ASN A 47 -0.90 -15.92 9.39
CA ASN A 47 0.07 -14.85 9.21
C ASN A 47 -0.39 -13.55 9.90
N ASP A 48 -1.64 -13.17 9.71
CA ASP A 48 -2.24 -11.97 10.32
C ASP A 48 -2.27 -12.09 11.86
N MET A 49 -2.57 -13.28 12.40
CA MET A 49 -2.54 -13.54 13.84
C MET A 49 -1.12 -13.41 14.43
N ARG A 50 -0.12 -13.96 13.73
CA ARG A 50 1.29 -13.87 14.13
C ARG A 50 1.79 -12.43 14.11
N GLU A 51 1.44 -11.66 13.08
CA GLU A 51 1.84 -10.25 12.95
C GLU A 51 1.26 -9.36 14.06
N ARG A 52 0.10 -9.73 14.59
CA ARG A 52 -0.54 -9.05 15.73
C ARG A 52 0.00 -9.50 17.09
N GLU A 53 0.93 -10.46 17.11
CA GLU A 53 1.57 -10.98 18.33
C GLU A 53 0.52 -11.46 19.38
N LEU A 54 -0.60 -12.01 18.91
CA LEU A 54 -1.67 -12.49 19.79
C LEU A 54 -1.31 -13.87 20.36
N ASP A 55 -1.41 -14.02 21.67
CA ASP A 55 -1.27 -15.30 22.36
C ASP A 55 -2.59 -16.08 22.28
N LEU A 56 -2.70 -16.96 21.28
CA LEU A 56 -3.93 -17.70 20.98
C LEU A 56 -3.70 -19.20 21.06
N ASP A 57 -4.67 -19.91 21.61
CA ASP A 57 -4.77 -21.36 21.48
C ASP A 57 -5.30 -21.73 20.09
N LEU A 58 -4.40 -22.12 19.19
CA LEU A 58 -4.73 -22.39 17.79
C LEU A 58 -5.74 -23.53 17.63
N ASP A 59 -5.68 -24.55 18.49
CA ASP A 59 -6.64 -25.66 18.46
C ASP A 59 -8.07 -25.17 18.75
N THR A 60 -8.23 -24.21 19.67
CA THR A 60 -9.52 -23.57 19.95
C THR A 60 -9.99 -22.69 18.80
N VAL A 61 -9.08 -21.95 18.13
CA VAL A 61 -9.41 -21.20 16.91
C VAL A 61 -9.91 -22.13 15.81
N ILE A 62 -9.21 -23.25 15.57
CA ILE A 62 -9.60 -24.25 14.56
C ILE A 62 -10.95 -24.86 14.90
N ARG A 63 -11.20 -25.18 16.18
CA ARG A 63 -12.51 -25.69 16.62
C ARG A 63 -13.62 -24.68 16.36
N ALA A 64 -13.42 -23.42 16.75
CA ALA A 64 -14.40 -22.35 16.53
C ALA A 64 -14.69 -22.09 15.05
N LEU A 65 -13.67 -22.14 14.18
CA LEU A 65 -13.86 -22.07 12.73
C LEU A 65 -14.72 -23.23 12.20
N ASN A 66 -14.48 -24.44 12.68
CA ASN A 66 -15.28 -25.61 12.30
C ASN A 66 -16.73 -25.50 12.80
N ASP A 67 -16.95 -25.04 14.03
CA ASP A 67 -18.28 -24.86 14.60
C ASP A 67 -19.08 -23.80 13.84
N GLY A 68 -18.47 -22.63 13.56
CA GLY A 68 -19.09 -21.57 12.76
C GLY A 68 -19.40 -22.03 11.33
N PHE A 69 -18.47 -22.75 10.68
CA PHE A 69 -18.70 -23.30 9.34
C PHE A 69 -19.83 -24.33 9.31
N ALA A 70 -19.92 -25.17 10.34
CA ALA A 70 -20.98 -26.16 10.50
C ALA A 70 -22.29 -25.58 11.05
N LYS A 71 -22.35 -24.27 11.34
CA LYS A 71 -23.49 -23.57 11.96
C LYS A 71 -23.92 -24.20 13.29
N ARG A 72 -22.94 -24.64 14.08
CA ARG A 72 -23.17 -25.08 15.46
C ARG A 72 -23.23 -23.87 16.37
N ASP A 73 -23.89 -24.04 17.50
CA ASP A 73 -23.87 -23.05 18.56
C ASP A 73 -22.44 -22.89 19.10
N PRO A 74 -22.01 -21.65 19.44
CA PRO A 74 -20.69 -21.40 20.00
C PRO A 74 -20.47 -22.18 21.30
N SER A 75 -19.22 -22.62 21.50
CA SER A 75 -18.80 -23.30 22.74
C SER A 75 -18.71 -22.37 23.97
N ILE A 76 -18.87 -21.06 23.77
CA ILE A 76 -18.86 -20.03 24.81
C ILE A 76 -20.03 -19.05 24.62
N PRO A 77 -20.50 -18.37 25.68
CA PRO A 77 -21.53 -17.34 25.57
C PRO A 77 -21.15 -16.23 24.59
N VAL A 78 -22.14 -15.71 23.85
CA VAL A 78 -21.91 -14.66 22.85
C VAL A 78 -21.41 -13.37 23.50
N GLU A 79 -21.88 -13.08 24.71
CA GLU A 79 -21.45 -11.93 25.51
C GLU A 79 -19.96 -11.99 25.82
N ASP A 80 -19.43 -13.18 26.13
CA ASP A 80 -18.01 -13.39 26.36
C ASP A 80 -17.22 -13.18 25.06
N MET A 81 -17.72 -13.65 23.92
CA MET A 81 -17.08 -13.39 22.61
C MET A 81 -16.93 -11.89 22.34
N VAL A 82 -18.01 -11.12 22.54
CA VAL A 82 -18.01 -9.66 22.34
C VAL A 82 -17.04 -8.98 23.31
N GLY A 83 -17.06 -9.37 24.59
CA GLY A 83 -16.17 -8.81 25.61
C GLY A 83 -14.69 -9.06 25.30
N GLN A 84 -14.33 -10.28 24.90
CA GLN A 84 -12.94 -10.63 24.57
C GLN A 84 -12.46 -9.92 23.30
N LEU A 85 -13.30 -9.79 22.28
CA LEU A 85 -12.94 -9.05 21.06
C LEU A 85 -12.76 -7.55 21.32
N ALA A 86 -13.60 -6.95 22.16
CA ALA A 86 -13.45 -5.56 22.57
C ALA A 86 -12.16 -5.32 23.39
N ALA A 87 -11.84 -6.24 24.30
CA ALA A 87 -10.60 -6.20 25.08
C ALA A 87 -9.36 -6.33 24.17
N MET A 88 -9.40 -7.23 23.19
CA MET A 88 -8.35 -7.38 22.19
C MET A 88 -8.15 -6.09 21.37
N GLU A 89 -9.24 -5.47 20.88
CA GLU A 89 -9.15 -4.23 20.12
C GLU A 89 -8.54 -3.09 20.95
N ALA A 90 -8.97 -2.94 22.20
CA ALA A 90 -8.43 -1.94 23.12
C ALA A 90 -6.93 -2.16 23.37
N LYS A 91 -6.51 -3.42 23.57
CA LYS A 91 -5.09 -3.77 23.72
C LYS A 91 -4.28 -3.41 22.48
N LEU A 92 -4.73 -3.84 21.29
CA LEU A 92 -4.03 -3.56 20.04
C LEU A 92 -3.88 -2.06 19.78
N ARG A 93 -4.90 -1.27 20.11
CA ARG A 93 -4.85 0.19 20.00
C ARG A 93 -3.81 0.79 20.96
N GLY A 94 -3.81 0.36 22.21
CA GLY A 94 -2.83 0.80 23.22
C GLY A 94 -1.40 0.44 22.83
N ASP A 95 -1.18 -0.78 22.34
CA ASP A 95 0.14 -1.22 21.87
C ASP A 95 0.61 -0.43 20.65
N ALA A 96 -0.29 -0.13 19.70
CA ALA A 96 0.02 0.69 18.53
C ALA A 96 0.38 2.12 18.91
N GLU A 97 -0.35 2.74 19.83
CA GLU A 97 -0.06 4.08 20.36
C GLU A 97 1.29 4.09 21.09
N ALA A 98 1.57 3.10 21.93
CA ALA A 98 2.85 2.98 22.62
C ALA A 98 4.03 2.81 21.65
N LYS A 99 3.89 1.92 20.65
CA LYS A 99 4.90 1.71 19.59
C LYS A 99 5.11 3.00 18.78
N PHE A 100 4.05 3.71 18.42
CA PHE A 100 4.14 5.00 17.71
C PHE A 100 4.88 6.06 18.53
N ASN A 101 4.50 6.25 19.80
CA ASN A 101 5.10 7.23 20.69
C ASN A 101 6.58 6.95 20.94
N ALA A 102 6.95 5.68 21.13
CA ALA A 102 8.34 5.27 21.26
C ALA A 102 9.15 5.60 20.00
N LEU A 103 8.65 5.24 18.82
CA LEU A 103 9.31 5.52 17.54
C LEU A 103 9.41 7.03 17.28
N ALA A 104 8.37 7.81 17.60
CA ALA A 104 8.38 9.26 17.47
C ALA A 104 9.44 9.91 18.36
N ALA A 105 9.54 9.47 19.62
CA ALA A 105 10.55 9.95 20.55
C ALA A 105 11.97 9.60 20.10
N GLU A 106 12.19 8.37 19.64
CA GLU A 106 13.47 7.91 19.10
C GLU A 106 13.87 8.73 17.85
N ASN A 107 12.95 8.88 16.89
CA ASN A 107 13.18 9.65 15.67
C ASN A 107 13.44 11.13 15.97
N LYS A 108 12.74 11.71 16.94
CA LYS A 108 13.01 13.07 17.40
C LYS A 108 14.43 13.19 17.95
N ALA A 109 14.85 12.29 18.84
CA ALA A 109 16.19 12.33 19.42
C ALA A 109 17.29 12.16 18.34
N LYS A 110 17.09 11.25 17.37
CA LYS A 110 18.00 11.08 16.23
C LYS A 110 18.04 12.32 15.33
N SER A 111 16.89 12.91 15.03
CA SER A 111 16.77 14.13 14.23
C SER A 111 17.45 15.31 14.90
N ASP A 112 17.19 15.54 16.19
CA ASP A 112 17.81 16.64 16.94
C ASP A 112 19.34 16.52 16.95
N ARG A 113 19.87 15.30 17.12
CA ARG A 113 21.31 15.02 17.04
C ARG A 113 21.86 15.29 15.64
N PHE A 114 21.22 14.72 14.62
CA PHE A 114 21.63 14.90 13.24
C PHE A 114 21.66 16.38 12.86
N LEU A 115 20.61 17.13 13.21
CA LEU A 115 20.51 18.55 12.92
C LEU A 115 21.58 19.33 13.68
N ALA A 116 21.88 19.01 14.94
CA ALA A 116 22.94 19.67 15.70
C ALA A 116 24.32 19.45 15.05
N GLU A 117 24.64 18.22 14.68
CA GLU A 117 25.89 17.88 13.99
C GLU A 117 25.97 18.53 12.61
N ASN A 118 24.87 18.53 11.85
CA ASN A 118 24.84 19.03 10.49
C ASN A 118 25.10 20.55 10.40
N ARG A 119 24.67 21.33 11.40
CA ARG A 119 24.95 22.79 11.48
C ARG A 119 26.44 23.12 11.50
N SER A 120 27.27 22.20 11.99
CA SER A 120 28.72 22.39 12.08
C SER A 120 29.46 22.03 10.79
N LYS A 121 28.78 21.44 9.79
CA LYS A 121 29.41 21.01 8.55
C LYS A 121 29.65 22.19 7.61
N LYS A 122 30.77 22.12 6.88
CA LYS A 122 31.16 23.16 5.91
C LYS A 122 30.09 23.37 4.84
N GLY A 123 29.76 24.64 4.59
CA GLY A 123 28.79 25.05 3.56
C GLY A 123 27.33 24.87 3.96
N VAL A 124 27.03 24.35 5.16
CA VAL A 124 25.66 24.31 5.67
C VAL A 124 25.26 25.70 6.15
N VAL A 125 24.10 26.15 5.67
CA VAL A 125 23.45 27.40 6.07
C VAL A 125 22.21 27.06 6.89
N VAL A 126 22.02 27.76 8.01
CA VAL A 126 20.90 27.57 8.94
C VAL A 126 19.98 28.77 8.88
N LEU A 127 18.70 28.55 8.59
CA LEU A 127 17.68 29.58 8.58
C LEU A 127 17.06 29.78 9.97
N PRO A 128 16.46 30.95 10.28
CA PRO A 128 15.74 31.17 11.55
C PRO A 128 14.60 30.18 11.81
N SER A 129 14.00 29.62 10.75
CA SER A 129 12.99 28.56 10.83
C SER A 129 13.53 27.21 11.29
N GLY A 130 14.86 27.05 11.41
CA GLY A 130 15.53 25.80 11.74
C GLY A 130 15.90 24.94 10.53
N ILE A 131 15.44 25.30 9.32
CA ILE A 131 15.82 24.64 8.06
C ILE A 131 17.33 24.78 7.85
N GLN A 132 17.94 23.68 7.41
CA GLN A 132 19.35 23.64 7.04
C GLN A 132 19.48 23.23 5.58
N TYR A 133 20.26 23.97 4.81
CA TYR A 133 20.54 23.64 3.42
C TYR A 133 22.02 23.85 3.12
N ARG A 134 22.49 23.25 2.04
CA ARG A 134 23.81 23.51 1.47
C ARG A 134 23.66 23.63 -0.03
N VAL A 135 24.19 24.70 -0.60
CA VAL A 135 24.29 24.84 -2.05
C VAL A 135 25.41 23.90 -2.52
N ILE A 136 25.06 22.97 -3.40
CA ILE A 136 26.04 22.08 -4.02
C ILE A 136 26.67 22.82 -5.21
N ASP A 137 25.81 23.21 -6.16
CA ASP A 137 26.15 24.04 -7.30
C ASP A 137 25.19 25.23 -7.37
N GLU A 138 25.74 26.44 -7.57
CA GLU A 138 24.94 27.66 -7.65
C GLU A 138 24.40 27.86 -9.07
N GLY A 139 23.08 27.96 -9.20
CA GLY A 139 22.43 28.30 -10.46
C GLY A 139 22.49 29.81 -10.76
N ASN A 140 22.37 30.17 -12.04
CA ASN A 140 22.42 31.56 -12.52
C ASN A 140 21.05 32.11 -12.98
N GLY A 141 19.98 31.35 -12.79
CA GLY A 141 18.62 31.72 -13.18
C GLY A 141 17.92 32.66 -12.19
N ALA A 142 16.72 33.12 -12.56
CA ALA A 142 15.87 33.90 -11.66
C ALA A 142 15.48 33.07 -10.43
N ARG A 143 15.48 33.69 -9.25
CA ARG A 143 14.99 33.05 -8.02
C ARG A 143 13.46 32.93 -8.08
N PRO A 144 12.87 31.77 -7.75
CA PRO A 144 11.43 31.61 -7.76
C PRO A 144 10.76 32.49 -6.72
N THR A 145 9.59 33.03 -7.05
CA THR A 145 8.70 33.75 -6.14
C THR A 145 7.66 32.79 -5.54
N PRO A 146 6.92 33.18 -4.48
CA PRO A 146 5.87 32.34 -3.90
C PRO A 146 4.76 31.91 -4.88
N THR A 147 4.60 32.58 -6.02
CA THR A 147 3.60 32.26 -7.06
C THR A 147 4.21 31.58 -8.29
N SER A 148 5.50 31.22 -8.23
CA SER A 148 6.18 30.54 -9.35
C SER A 148 5.80 29.06 -9.39
N GLU A 149 5.70 28.53 -10.60
CA GLU A 149 5.72 27.09 -10.86
C GLU A 149 7.19 26.66 -11.04
N VAL A 150 7.58 25.54 -10.43
CA VAL A 150 8.96 25.04 -10.48
C VAL A 150 8.98 23.59 -10.94
N GLU A 151 9.96 23.25 -11.76
CA GLU A 151 10.30 21.88 -12.11
C GLU A 151 11.56 21.47 -11.35
N VAL A 152 11.50 20.37 -10.61
CA VAL A 152 12.59 19.91 -9.75
C VAL A 152 12.82 18.41 -9.91
N HIS A 153 14.09 18.01 -9.82
CA HIS A 153 14.48 16.63 -9.60
C HIS A 153 15.02 16.52 -8.18
N TYR A 154 14.53 15.54 -7.42
CA TYR A 154 14.85 15.33 -6.01
C TYR A 154 15.20 13.87 -5.72
#